data_AF-A0A8J3LQC7-F1
#
_entry.id   AF-A0A8J3LQC7-F1
#
_cell.length_a   1.000
_cell.length_b   1.000
_cell.length_c   1.000
_cell.angle_alpha   90.00
_cell.angle_beta   90.00
_cell.angle_gamma   90.00
#
_symmetry.space_group_name_H-M   'P 1'
#
loop_
_entity.id
_entity.type
_entity.pdbx_description
1 polymer ?
#
loop_
_entity_poly.entity_id
_entity_poly.type
_entity_poly.pdbx_seq_one_letter_code
_entity_poly.pdbx_strand_id
1 'polypeptide(L)'
;MPSMKACHFAPVAPLHVQPVGPYATPGDCADVLADALRGVALGGYDELICVWLVQRLDLSTLRVLVSLLERVRQAGNREAAATVLPDRHPQPPNRHADGGAAPLPRRNDRHGRYDGPGFTAGNSGPGFS
;
A
#
# COMPACT_ATOMS: atom_id res chain seq x y z
N MET A 1 19.27 12.24 17.58
CA MET A 1 18.10 11.67 18.30
C MET A 1 17.06 11.31 17.25
N PRO A 2 16.31 10.19 17.38
CA PRO A 2 15.27 9.85 16.43
C PRO A 2 14.14 10.90 16.51
N SER A 3 13.92 11.63 15.41
CA SER A 3 12.84 12.63 15.27
C SER A 3 11.48 11.96 15.40
N MET A 4 10.60 12.50 16.24
CA MET A 4 9.25 11.98 16.44
C MET A 4 8.38 12.30 15.20
N LYS A 5 7.70 11.31 14.63
CA LYS A 5 6.83 11.53 13.46
C LYS A 5 5.45 12.03 13.87
N ALA A 6 4.87 12.92 13.06
CA ALA A 6 3.56 13.50 13.28
C ALA A 6 2.43 12.45 13.36
N CYS A 7 2.49 11.42 12.52
CA CYS A 7 1.50 10.33 12.51
C CYS A 7 1.53 9.44 13.76
N HIS A 8 2.61 9.49 14.56
CA HIS A 8 2.69 8.79 15.84
C HIS A 8 2.28 9.68 17.02
N PHE A 9 2.30 11.00 16.83
CA PHE A 9 1.90 11.97 17.85
C PHE A 9 0.39 12.17 17.91
N ALA A 10 -0.28 12.17 16.76
CA ALA A 10 -1.71 12.43 16.65
C ALA A 10 -2.43 11.38 15.79
N PRO A 11 -3.67 11.00 16.17
CA PRO A 11 -4.49 10.10 15.36
C PRO A 11 -4.85 10.74 14.02
N VAL A 12 -4.67 10.00 12.92
CA VAL A 12 -5.01 10.45 11.56
C VAL A 12 -6.40 9.91 11.15
N ALA A 13 -7.41 10.31 11.91
CA ALA A 13 -8.81 9.95 11.71
C ALA A 13 -9.72 11.10 12.18
N PRO A 14 -11.00 11.15 11.77
CA PRO A 14 -11.97 12.09 12.35
C PRO A 14 -12.00 11.95 13.87
N LEU A 15 -11.94 13.09 14.57
CA LEU A 15 -11.92 13.13 16.03
C LEU A 15 -13.28 13.58 16.54
N HIS A 16 -13.93 12.73 17.33
CA HIS A 16 -15.18 13.02 18.05
C HIS A 16 -14.96 13.22 19.55
N VAL A 17 -13.75 12.93 20.02
CA VAL A 17 -13.31 13.05 21.40
C VAL A 17 -11.93 13.70 21.44
N GLN A 18 -11.59 14.28 22.59
CA GLN A 18 -10.27 14.88 22.80
C GLN A 18 -9.15 13.83 22.62
N PRO A 19 -8.13 14.10 21.80
CA PRO A 19 -7.02 13.17 21.62
C PRO A 19 -6.10 13.19 22.85
N VAL A 20 -5.94 12.03 23.47
CA VAL A 20 -5.03 11.79 24.59
C VAL A 20 -3.85 10.96 24.10
N GLY A 21 -2.66 11.24 24.62
CA GLY A 21 -1.44 10.53 24.26
C GLY A 21 -0.34 10.74 25.30
N PRO A 22 0.83 10.12 25.10
CA PRO A 22 1.96 10.23 26.02
C PRO A 22 2.37 11.69 26.23
N TYR A 23 3.00 11.98 27.36
CA TYR A 23 3.61 13.29 27.54
C TYR A 23 4.66 13.55 26.45
N ALA A 24 4.71 14.78 25.96
CA ALA A 24 5.67 15.23 24.96
C ALA A 24 6.29 16.54 25.44
N THR A 25 7.61 16.67 25.26
CA THR A 25 8.32 17.91 25.59
C THR A 25 8.07 18.97 24.51
N PRO A 26 8.35 20.25 24.78
CA PRO A 26 8.29 21.28 23.74
C PRO A 26 9.20 20.98 22.54
N GLY A 27 10.35 20.33 22.76
CA GLY A 27 11.23 19.89 21.68
C GLY A 27 10.58 18.84 20.78
N ASP A 28 9.98 17.81 21.39
CA ASP A 28 9.23 16.78 20.65
C ASP A 28 8.07 17.39 19.86
N CYS A 29 7.39 18.37 20.45
CA CYS A 29 6.28 19.09 19.82
C CYS A 29 6.74 19.92 18.61
N ALA A 30 7.91 20.54 18.69
CA ALA A 30 8.52 21.27 17.57
C ALA A 30 8.89 20.32 16.43
N ASP A 31 9.53 19.18 16.73
CA ASP A 31 9.88 18.16 15.74
C ASP A 31 8.64 17.59 15.04
N VAL A 32 7.59 17.31 15.82
CA VAL A 32 6.30 16.85 15.30
C VAL A 32 5.64 17.89 14.40
N LEU A 33 5.63 19.16 14.80
CA LEU A 33 5.04 20.23 13.99
C LEU A 33 5.83 20.43 12.69
N ALA A 34 7.16 20.34 12.75
CA ALA A 34 8.02 20.39 11.58
C ALA A 34 7.76 19.22 10.61
N ASP A 35 7.64 17.98 11.12
CA ASP A 35 7.26 16.82 10.28
C ASP A 35 5.83 16.99 9.72
N ALA A 36 4.89 17.51 10.51
CA ALA A 36 3.53 17.79 10.07
C ALA A 36 3.46 18.89 9.01
N LEU A 37 4.42 19.80 8.95
CA LEU A 37 4.54 20.87 7.95
C LEU A 37 5.56 20.54 6.84
N ARG A 38 6.07 19.31 6.78
CA ARG A 38 7.05 18.94 5.74
C ARG A 38 6.51 19.19 4.33
N GLY A 39 7.35 19.80 3.50
CA GLY A 39 7.00 20.18 2.12
C GLY A 39 6.31 21.54 1.99
N VAL A 40 5.98 22.22 3.09
CA VAL A 40 5.51 23.61 3.08
C VAL A 40 6.71 24.55 3.02
N ALA A 41 6.68 25.53 2.14
CA ALA A 41 7.68 26.60 2.10
C ALA A 41 7.37 27.61 3.21
N LEU A 42 8.12 27.53 4.31
CA LEU A 42 7.96 28.43 5.46
C LEU A 42 8.79 29.70 5.26
N GLY A 43 8.19 30.85 5.54
CA GLY A 43 8.91 32.11 5.73
C GLY A 43 9.31 32.33 7.18
N GLY A 44 10.15 33.33 7.43
CA GLY A 44 10.65 33.61 8.79
C GLY A 44 9.55 33.93 9.81
N TYR A 45 8.44 34.54 9.39
CA TYR A 45 7.31 34.76 10.29
C TYR A 45 6.57 33.45 10.63
N ASP A 46 6.48 32.52 9.68
CA ASP A 46 5.85 31.21 9.89
C ASP A 46 6.64 30.39 10.91
N GLU A 47 7.97 30.46 10.86
CA GLU A 47 8.85 29.84 11.85
C GLU A 47 8.62 30.39 13.26
N LEU A 48 8.51 31.72 13.40
CA LEU A 48 8.19 32.37 14.68
C LEU A 48 6.83 31.92 15.21
N ILE A 49 5.83 31.83 14.34
CA ILE A 49 4.50 31.33 14.71
C ILE A 49 4.56 29.86 15.12
N CYS A 50 5.34 29.01 14.44
CA CYS A 50 5.51 27.61 14.83
C CYS A 50 6.08 27.48 16.25
N VAL A 51 7.12 28.27 16.57
CA VAL A 51 7.69 28.32 17.92
C VAL A 51 6.66 28.79 18.95
N TRP A 52 5.91 29.85 18.61
CA TRP A 52 4.86 30.38 19.49
C TRP A 52 3.75 29.35 19.75
N LEU A 53 3.31 28.62 18.73
CA LEU A 53 2.28 27.58 18.84
C LEU A 53 2.71 26.47 19.80
N VAL A 54 3.95 25.98 19.66
CA VAL A 54 4.51 24.93 20.53
C VAL A 54 4.59 25.38 21.99
N GLN A 55 4.84 26.67 22.24
CA GLN A 55 4.96 27.22 23.59
C GLN A 55 3.61 27.55 24.25
N ARG A 56 2.57 27.81 23.46
CA ARG A 56 1.29 28.36 23.95
C ARG A 56 0.14 27.40 23.92
N LEU A 57 0.13 26.44 22.99
CA LEU A 57 -0.94 25.46 22.90
C LEU A 57 -0.74 24.34 23.92
N ASP A 58 -1.84 23.87 24.49
CA ASP A 58 -1.83 22.63 25.24
C ASP A 58 -1.64 21.43 24.29
N LEU A 59 -1.16 20.30 24.84
CA LEU A 59 -0.85 19.12 24.05
C LEU A 59 -2.07 18.56 23.30
N SER A 60 -3.27 18.70 23.83
CA SER A 60 -4.47 18.18 23.16
C SER A 60 -4.82 19.03 21.94
N THR A 61 -4.74 20.35 22.06
CA THR A 61 -4.92 21.26 20.93
C THR A 61 -3.86 21.07 19.86
N LEU A 62 -2.59 20.90 20.25
CA LEU A 62 -1.52 20.63 19.28
C LEU A 62 -1.74 19.29 18.55
N ARG A 63 -2.22 18.25 19.23
CA ARG A 63 -2.59 16.97 18.58
C ARG A 63 -3.71 17.13 17.57
N VAL A 64 -4.73 17.93 17.89
CA VAL A 64 -5.81 18.22 16.94
C VAL A 64 -5.27 18.93 15.71
N LEU A 65 -4.40 19.94 15.89
CA LEU A 65 -3.75 20.66 14.79
C LEU A 65 -2.96 19.70 13.88
N VAL A 66 -2.08 18.88 14.47
CA VAL A 66 -1.28 17.90 13.73
C VAL A 66 -2.16 16.87 13.02
N SER A 67 -3.21 16.37 13.67
CA SER A 67 -4.20 15.47 13.07
C SER A 67 -4.89 16.09 11.85
N LEU A 68 -5.25 17.36 11.92
CA LEU A 68 -5.86 18.08 10.80
C LEU A 68 -4.87 18.18 9.63
N LEU A 69 -3.63 18.61 9.88
CA LEU A 69 -2.59 18.72 8.85
C LEU A 69 -2.34 17.39 8.13
N GLU A 70 -2.22 16.29 8.89
CA GLU A 70 -2.05 14.95 8.31
C GLU A 70 -3.27 14.53 7.46
N ARG A 71 -4.49 14.82 7.92
CA ARG A 71 -5.70 14.49 7.16
C ARG A 71 -5.86 15.33 5.90
N VAL A 72 -5.50 16.62 5.94
CA VAL A 72 -5.46 17.47 4.75
C VAL A 72 -4.46 16.91 3.74
N ARG A 73 -3.26 16.51 4.18
CA ARG A 73 -2.27 15.86 3.31
C ARG A 73 -2.83 14.58 2.69
N GLN A 74 -3.47 13.72 3.48
CA GLN A 74 -4.09 12.49 2.94
C GLN A 74 -5.20 12.79 1.93
N ALA A 75 -6.04 13.79 2.18
CA ALA A 75 -7.09 14.20 1.27
C ALA A 75 -6.49 14.71 -0.07
N GLY A 76 -5.50 15.61 0.00
CA GLY A 76 -4.82 16.12 -1.19
C GLY A 76 -4.11 15.01 -1.99
N ASN A 77 -3.48 14.04 -1.32
CA ASN A 77 -2.87 12.89 -2.00
C ASN A 77 -3.91 12.02 -2.72
N ARG A 78 -5.10 11.81 -2.13
CA ARG A 78 -6.18 11.04 -2.77
C ARG A 78 -6.73 11.77 -3.99
N GLU A 79 -6.92 13.08 -3.89
CA GLU A 79 -7.41 13.93 -4.98
C GLU A 79 -6.40 14.00 -6.14
N ALA A 80 -5.11 14.20 -5.84
CA ALA A 80 -4.06 14.17 -6.83
C ALA A 80 -3.97 12.80 -7.52
N ALA A 81 -4.05 11.69 -6.78
CA ALA A 81 -4.05 10.35 -7.34
C ALA A 81 -5.26 10.09 -8.26
N ALA A 82 -6.44 10.58 -7.89
CA ALA A 82 -7.64 10.49 -8.73
C ALA A 82 -7.50 11.28 -10.04
N THR A 83 -6.80 12.40 -10.02
CA THR A 83 -6.59 13.26 -11.19
C THR A 83 -5.54 12.67 -12.16
N VAL A 84 -4.53 11.97 -11.63
CA VAL A 84 -3.43 11.37 -12.42
C VAL A 84 -3.83 10.03 -13.06
N LEU A 85 -4.88 9.37 -12.59
CA LEU A 85 -5.40 8.13 -13.19
C LEU A 85 -6.70 8.41 -13.98
N PRO A 86 -6.63 8.87 -15.24
CA PRO A 86 -7.81 8.86 -16.09
C PRO A 86 -8.18 7.40 -16.41
N ASP A 87 -9.40 7.04 -16.05
CA ASP A 87 -10.22 5.98 -16.62
C ASP A 87 -9.51 4.63 -16.87
N ARG A 88 -9.49 3.76 -15.86
CA ARG A 88 -9.33 2.33 -16.13
C ARG A 88 -10.61 1.84 -16.80
N HIS A 89 -10.55 1.85 -18.14
CA HIS A 89 -11.33 1.09 -19.11
C HIS A 89 -12.46 0.24 -18.49
N PRO A 90 -13.73 0.42 -18.87
CA PRO A 90 -14.78 -0.50 -18.47
C PRO A 90 -14.38 -1.91 -18.91
N GLN A 91 -14.23 -2.80 -17.93
CA GLN A 91 -13.99 -4.21 -18.16
C GLN A 91 -15.14 -4.72 -19.05
N PRO A 92 -14.87 -5.28 -20.24
CA PRO A 92 -15.94 -5.75 -21.10
C PRO A 92 -16.73 -6.80 -20.31
N PRO A 93 -18.08 -6.77 -20.36
CA PRO A 93 -18.88 -7.76 -19.66
C PRO A 93 -18.44 -9.14 -20.14
N ASN A 94 -18.05 -10.00 -19.20
CA ASN A 94 -17.81 -11.42 -19.46
C ASN A 94 -19.08 -11.98 -20.10
N ARG A 95 -19.10 -12.04 -21.44
CA ARG A 95 -19.99 -12.88 -22.22
C ARG A 95 -19.57 -14.32 -21.95
N HIS A 96 -19.96 -14.85 -20.79
CA HIS A 96 -20.30 -16.27 -20.72
C HIS A 96 -21.61 -16.40 -21.47
N ALA A 97 -21.49 -16.49 -22.79
CA ALA A 97 -22.55 -16.97 -23.65
C ALA A 97 -22.82 -18.43 -23.24
N ASP A 98 -23.95 -18.58 -22.56
CA ASP A 98 -24.79 -19.75 -22.65
C ASP A 98 -24.92 -20.15 -24.14
N GLY A 99 -24.55 -21.37 -24.48
CA GLY A 99 -24.44 -21.83 -25.86
C GLY A 99 -23.96 -23.27 -25.92
N GLY A 100 -24.93 -24.18 -25.91
CA GLY A 100 -24.74 -25.61 -25.68
C GLY A 100 -23.70 -26.30 -26.56
N ALA A 101 -22.89 -27.14 -25.92
CA ALA A 101 -22.15 -28.20 -26.56
C ALA A 101 -22.53 -29.51 -25.87
N ALA A 102 -23.13 -30.42 -26.64
CA ALA A 102 -23.57 -31.74 -26.21
C ALA A 102 -22.47 -32.53 -25.48
N PRO A 103 -22.80 -33.43 -24.53
CA PRO A 103 -21.80 -34.29 -23.91
C PRO A 103 -21.24 -35.24 -24.96
N LEU A 104 -19.97 -35.07 -25.33
CA LEU A 104 -19.25 -36.07 -26.12
C LEU A 104 -19.17 -37.39 -25.32
N PRO A 105 -19.40 -38.54 -25.97
CA PRO A 105 -19.52 -39.83 -25.29
C PRO A 105 -18.18 -40.30 -24.71
N ARG A 106 -18.22 -40.79 -23.48
CA ARG A 106 -17.10 -41.50 -22.83
C ARG A 106 -16.72 -42.73 -23.67
N ARG A 107 -15.57 -42.66 -24.34
CA ARG A 107 -14.95 -43.83 -24.96
C ARG A 107 -14.08 -44.53 -23.92
N ASN A 108 -14.62 -45.61 -23.37
CA ASN A 108 -13.87 -46.63 -22.64
C ASN A 108 -12.99 -47.38 -23.64
N ASP A 109 -11.68 -47.19 -23.59
CA ASP A 109 -10.70 -48.11 -24.19
C ASP A 109 -9.41 -48.05 -23.38
N ARG A 110 -9.35 -48.84 -22.30
CA ARG A 110 -8.12 -49.01 -21.52
C ARG A 110 -8.04 -50.41 -20.90
N HIS A 111 -7.84 -51.42 -21.75
CA HIS A 111 -7.19 -52.66 -21.32
C HIS A 111 -6.32 -53.21 -22.44
N GLY A 112 -5.01 -53.20 -22.21
CA GLY A 112 -4.01 -53.70 -23.14
C GLY A 112 -2.61 -53.25 -22.72
N ARG A 113 -2.12 -53.75 -21.58
CA ARG A 113 -0.70 -53.71 -21.22
C ARG A 113 -0.32 -54.98 -20.48
N TYR A 114 0.56 -55.75 -21.10
CA TYR A 114 1.55 -56.74 -20.64
C TYR A 114 1.94 -57.48 -21.93
N ASP A 115 3.18 -57.73 -22.34
CA ASP A 115 4.54 -57.35 -21.92
C ASP A 115 5.44 -57.82 -23.08
N GLY A 116 6.59 -57.20 -23.32
CA GLY A 116 7.53 -57.69 -24.34
C GLY A 116 8.66 -56.71 -24.69
N PRO A 117 9.90 -56.94 -24.22
CA PRO A 117 11.02 -56.03 -24.38
C PRO A 117 11.80 -56.30 -25.67
N GLY A 118 12.47 -55.28 -26.21
CA GLY A 118 13.46 -55.53 -27.27
C GLY A 118 13.83 -54.35 -28.16
N PHE A 119 14.02 -53.15 -27.62
CA PHE A 119 14.81 -52.15 -28.33
C PHE A 119 16.29 -52.58 -28.27
N THR A 120 16.82 -53.09 -29.38
CA THR A 120 18.27 -53.09 -29.63
C THR A 120 18.52 -52.22 -30.86
N ALA A 121 18.85 -50.96 -30.60
CA ALA A 121 19.49 -50.11 -31.58
C ALA A 121 20.95 -50.56 -31.70
N GLY A 122 21.30 -51.24 -32.79
CA GLY A 122 22.69 -51.35 -33.21
C GLY A 122 23.18 -49.97 -33.67
N ASN A 123 24.32 -49.51 -33.17
CA ASN A 123 25.61 -49.82 -33.78
C ASN A 123 26.67 -48.82 -33.29
N SER A 124 27.68 -49.31 -32.57
CA SER A 124 29.00 -48.70 -32.33
C SER A 124 29.83 -49.87 -31.79
N GLY A 125 30.60 -50.60 -32.61
CA GLY A 125 31.90 -50.18 -33.13
C GLY A 125 33.00 -50.77 -32.21
N PRO A 126 33.96 -51.56 -32.72
CA PRO A 126 34.86 -52.38 -31.90
C PRO A 126 36.10 -51.59 -31.42
N GLY A 127 36.65 -51.97 -30.27
CA GLY A 127 37.92 -51.46 -29.76
C GLY A 127 38.51 -52.39 -28.71
N PHE A 128 39.57 -53.08 -29.09
CA PHE A 128 40.38 -54.00 -28.28
C PHE A 128 41.13 -53.30 -27.14
N SER A 129 41.25 -53.97 -26.00
CA SER A 129 42.53 -54.29 -25.31
C SER A 129 42.27 -55.37 -24.26
#